data_AF-A0A6M6E1J4-F1
#
_entry.id   AF-A0A6M6E1J4-F1
#
_cell.length_a   1.000
_cell.length_b   1.000
_cell.length_c   1.000
_cell.angle_alpha   90.00
_cell.angle_beta   90.00
_cell.angle_gamma   90.00
#
_symmetry.space_group_name_H-M   'P 1'
#
loop_
_entity.id
_entity.type
_entity.pdbx_description
1 polymer ?
#
loop_
_entity_poly.entity_id
_entity_poly.type
_entity_poly.pdbx_seq_one_letter_code
_entity_poly.pdbx_strand_id
1 'polypeptide(L)'
;MTIWEELDNIEINKEDFSFLEDILKDEKGNQTVSLMSPLNKYTFISGMNELLINILNISKQLTVTCFQINNESKKQAVKLALEKFAKEKGYTLNFGKRLSL
;
A
#
# COMPACT_ATOMS: atom_id res chain seq x y z
N MET A 1 30.77 -6.18 -6.68
CA MET A 1 30.19 -6.39 -5.34
C MET A 1 29.02 -5.43 -5.26
N THR A 2 27.83 -5.89 -5.65
CA THR A 2 26.65 -5.03 -5.70
C THR A 2 26.16 -4.85 -4.28
N ILE A 3 26.08 -3.60 -3.86
CA ILE A 3 25.89 -3.16 -2.49
C ILE A 3 24.45 -3.47 -2.11
N TRP A 4 24.20 -4.61 -1.46
CA TRP A 4 22.90 -4.94 -0.89
C TRP A 4 22.48 -3.90 0.16
N GLU A 5 23.45 -3.25 0.80
CA GLU A 5 23.23 -2.21 1.82
C GLU A 5 22.61 -0.91 1.26
N GLU A 6 22.70 -0.64 -0.05
CA GLU A 6 22.06 0.51 -0.69
C GLU A 6 20.61 0.24 -1.09
N LEU A 7 20.18 -1.04 -1.10
CA LEU A 7 18.82 -1.44 -1.46
C LEU A 7 17.82 -1.23 -0.31
N ASP A 8 18.31 -1.21 0.93
CA ASP A 8 17.51 -1.28 2.16
C ASP A 8 17.16 0.08 2.79
N ASN A 9 17.67 1.20 2.28
CA ASN A 9 17.26 2.53 2.75
C ASN A 9 15.94 2.95 2.07
N ILE A 10 14.86 2.26 2.40
CA ILE A 10 13.52 2.71 2.04
C ILE A 10 13.12 3.81 3.00
N GLU A 11 13.12 5.05 2.51
CA GLU A 11 12.65 6.24 3.22
C GLU A 11 11.11 6.32 3.31
N ILE A 12 10.40 5.22 3.06
CA ILE A 12 8.94 5.17 3.27
C ILE A 12 8.67 4.65 4.66
N ASN A 13 8.02 5.48 5.47
CA ASN A 13 7.58 5.12 6.80
C ASN A 13 6.10 4.74 6.78
N LYS A 14 5.61 4.16 7.88
CA LYS A 14 4.18 3.83 8.00
C LYS A 14 3.31 5.08 7.85
N GLU A 15 3.78 6.22 8.34
CA GLU A 15 3.10 7.51 8.35
C GLU A 15 2.81 8.04 6.93
N ASP A 16 3.65 7.68 5.95
CA ASP A 16 3.43 8.01 4.53
C ASP A 16 2.12 7.40 4.00
N PHE A 17 1.61 6.34 4.63
CA PHE A 17 0.35 5.68 4.28
C PHE A 17 -0.82 6.01 5.22
N SER A 18 -0.68 7.00 6.10
CA SER A 18 -1.76 7.44 7.00
C SER A 18 -3.06 7.80 6.25
N PHE A 19 -2.96 8.29 5.01
CA PHE A 19 -4.13 8.55 4.16
C PHE A 19 -4.98 7.31 3.87
N LEU A 20 -4.38 6.11 3.87
CA LEU A 20 -5.11 4.85 3.70
C LEU A 20 -5.85 4.47 4.98
N GLU A 21 -5.31 4.83 6.15
CA GLU A 21 -5.94 4.58 7.43
C GLU A 21 -7.32 5.26 7.51
N ASP A 22 -7.38 6.52 7.07
CA ASP A 22 -8.63 7.29 7.03
C ASP A 22 -9.67 6.73 6.05
N ILE A 23 -9.24 6.18 4.92
CA ILE A 23 -10.16 5.66 3.90
C ILE A 23 -10.69 4.27 4.31
N LEU A 24 -9.82 3.43 4.90
CA LEU A 24 -10.10 2.02 5.16
C LEU A 24 -10.72 1.74 6.52
N LYS A 25 -10.70 2.67 7.48
CA LYS A 25 -11.36 2.49 8.79
C LYS A 25 -12.81 2.03 8.65
N ASP A 26 -13.21 1.07 9.47
CA ASP A 26 -14.61 0.60 9.51
C ASP A 26 -15.53 1.66 10.14
N GLU A 27 -16.84 1.39 10.19
CA GLU A 27 -17.83 2.30 10.79
C GLU A 27 -17.60 2.57 12.29
N LYS A 28 -16.84 1.68 12.96
CA LYS A 28 -16.45 1.78 14.36
C LYS A 28 -15.06 2.41 14.52
N GLY A 29 -14.38 2.76 13.43
CA GLY A 29 -13.03 3.31 13.42
C GLY A 29 -11.92 2.29 13.64
N ASN A 30 -12.21 0.99 13.64
CA ASN A 30 -11.19 -0.04 13.85
C ASN A 30 -10.37 -0.26 12.58
N GLN A 31 -9.07 -0.46 12.77
CA GLN A 31 -8.14 -0.86 11.72
C GLN A 31 -6.90 -1.49 12.34
N THR A 32 -6.35 -2.50 11.67
CA THR A 32 -5.02 -3.03 11.95
C THR A 32 -4.11 -2.77 10.76
N VAL A 33 -2.94 -2.18 11.01
CA VAL A 33 -1.88 -1.99 10.01
C VAL A 33 -0.63 -2.72 10.47
N SER A 34 -0.16 -3.66 9.65
CA SER A 34 1.08 -4.39 9.90
C SER A 34 2.10 -4.09 8.82
N LEU A 35 3.32 -3.77 9.23
CA LEU A 35 4.50 -3.69 8.38
C LEU A 35 5.30 -4.98 8.52
N MET A 36 5.64 -5.61 7.39
CA MET A 36 6.55 -6.74 7.34
C MET A 36 7.91 -6.28 6.79
N SER A 37 8.83 -5.93 7.70
CA SER A 37 10.24 -5.70 7.39
C SER A 37 11.00 -7.04 7.34
N PRO A 38 11.99 -7.23 6.43
CA PRO A 38 12.56 -6.29 5.45
C PRO A 38 11.85 -6.32 4.08
N LEU A 39 10.65 -6.91 3.99
CA LEU A 39 9.96 -7.10 2.70
C LEU A 39 9.24 -5.85 2.20
N ASN A 40 9.26 -4.74 2.94
CA ASN A 40 8.63 -3.46 2.61
C ASN A 40 7.17 -3.63 2.18
N LYS A 41 6.50 -4.50 2.94
CA LYS A 41 5.15 -4.94 2.70
C LYS A 41 4.25 -4.39 3.79
N TYR A 42 3.25 -3.62 3.37
CA TYR A 42 2.23 -3.03 4.22
C TYR A 42 0.91 -3.76 4.01
N THR A 43 0.29 -4.20 5.09
CA THR A 43 -1.02 -4.84 5.07
C THR A 43 -1.97 -4.05 5.95
N PHE A 44 -3.09 -3.63 5.36
CA PHE A 44 -4.18 -2.92 6.03
C PHE A 44 -5.38 -3.85 6.11
N ILE A 45 -5.90 -4.09 7.32
CA ILE A 45 -7.06 -4.95 7.57
C ILE A 45 -8.06 -4.18 8.44
N SER A 46 -9.31 -4.11 7.98
CA SER A 46 -10.41 -3.41 8.66
C SER A 46 -11.74 -4.06 8.28
N GLY A 47 -12.22 -4.99 9.12
CA GLY A 47 -13.42 -5.78 8.82
C GLY A 47 -13.27 -6.56 7.50
N MET A 48 -14.11 -6.24 6.51
CA MET A 48 -14.05 -6.82 5.15
C MET A 48 -13.15 -6.04 4.17
N ASN A 49 -12.35 -5.10 4.67
CA ASN A 49 -11.39 -4.35 3.86
C ASN A 49 -9.97 -4.88 4.10
N GLU A 50 -9.34 -5.40 3.05
CA GLU A 50 -7.97 -5.85 3.02
C GLU A 50 -7.21 -5.22 1.84
N LEU A 51 -6.08 -4.59 2.16
CA LEU A 51 -5.19 -3.97 1.18
C LEU A 51 -3.76 -4.40 1.45
N LEU A 52 -3.07 -4.88 0.42
CA LEU A 52 -1.69 -5.31 0.52
C LEU A 52 -0.83 -4.59 -0.51
N ILE A 53 0.20 -3.90 -0.02
CA ILE A 53 1.09 -3.05 -0.78
C ILE A 53 2.53 -3.55 -0.57
N ASN A 54 3.25 -3.78 -1.66
CA ASN A 54 4.68 -4.08 -1.67
C ASN A 54 5.42 -2.93 -2.34
N ILE A 55 6.48 -2.43 -1.71
CA ILE A 55 7.34 -1.38 -2.29
C ILE A 55 8.66 -2.01 -2.73
N LEU A 56 9.03 -1.78 -3.99
CA LEU A 56 10.31 -2.20 -4.55
C LEU A 56 11.14 -0.95 -4.86
N ASN A 57 12.21 -0.74 -4.09
CA ASN A 57 13.04 0.47 -4.17
C ASN A 57 13.85 0.54 -5.48
N ILE A 58 14.47 -0.58 -5.89
CA ILE A 58 15.32 -0.67 -7.10
C ILE A 58 14.62 -0.11 -8.34
N SER A 59 13.33 -0.36 -8.47
CA SER A 59 12.51 0.03 -9.61
C SER A 59 11.57 1.21 -9.32
N LYS A 60 11.67 1.82 -8.12
CA LYS A 60 10.68 2.78 -7.58
C LYS A 60 9.25 2.32 -7.89
N GLN A 61 8.95 1.08 -7.53
CA GLN A 61 7.67 0.46 -7.88
C GLN A 61 6.81 0.28 -6.64
N LEU A 62 5.60 0.82 -6.68
CA LEU A 62 4.56 0.60 -5.69
C LEU A 62 3.60 -0.47 -6.25
N THR A 63 3.62 -1.67 -5.70
CA THR A 63 2.82 -2.79 -6.20
C THR A 63 1.70 -3.14 -5.22
N VAL A 64 0.46 -2.99 -5.66
CA VAL A 64 -0.72 -3.42 -4.90
C VAL A 64 -1.08 -4.84 -5.34
N THR A 65 -1.02 -5.83 -4.45
CA THR A 65 -1.26 -7.25 -4.83
C THR A 65 -2.54 -7.84 -4.24
N CYS A 66 -3.14 -7.20 -3.24
CA CYS A 66 -4.48 -7.54 -2.77
C CYS A 66 -5.30 -6.27 -2.66
N PHE A 67 -6.54 -6.32 -3.15
CA PHE A 67 -7.45 -5.19 -3.19
C PHE A 67 -8.88 -5.65 -2.93
N GLN A 68 -9.19 -5.98 -1.68
CA GLN A 68 -10.52 -6.37 -1.23
C GLN A 68 -11.11 -5.24 -0.39
N ILE A 69 -12.02 -4.46 -0.94
CA ILE A 69 -12.67 -3.37 -0.22
C ILE A 69 -14.17 -3.54 -0.42
N ASN A 70 -14.92 -3.64 0.67
CA ASN A 70 -16.34 -3.98 0.66
C ASN A 70 -17.26 -2.84 0.15
N ASN A 71 -16.68 -1.68 -0.11
CA ASN A 71 -17.37 -0.47 -0.56
C ASN A 71 -16.68 0.11 -1.80
N GLU A 72 -17.42 0.24 -2.90
CA GLU A 72 -16.87 0.70 -4.19
C GLU A 72 -16.37 2.16 -4.12
N SER A 73 -17.03 3.04 -3.35
CA SER A 73 -16.55 4.43 -3.18
C SER A 73 -15.21 4.47 -2.43
N LYS A 74 -15.05 3.67 -1.37
CA LYS A 74 -13.75 3.53 -0.68
C LYS A 74 -12.69 2.96 -1.60
N LYS A 75 -13.06 1.97 -2.43
CA LYS A 75 -12.17 1.35 -3.41
C LYS A 75 -11.62 2.39 -4.40
N GLN A 76 -12.48 3.26 -4.94
CA GLN A 76 -12.05 4.35 -5.82
C GLN A 76 -11.21 5.39 -5.09
N ALA A 77 -11.57 5.75 -3.84
CA ALA A 77 -10.79 6.69 -3.03
C ALA A 77 -9.37 6.17 -2.76
N VAL A 78 -9.22 4.89 -2.39
CA VAL A 78 -7.91 4.26 -2.20
C VAL A 78 -7.09 4.30 -3.50
N LYS A 79 -7.70 3.96 -4.63
CA LYS A 79 -7.02 3.97 -5.93
C LYS A 79 -6.47 5.38 -6.25
N LEU A 80 -7.30 6.40 -6.15
CA LEU A 80 -6.90 7.80 -6.40
C LEU A 80 -5.81 8.27 -5.44
N ALA A 81 -5.91 7.91 -4.16
CA ALA A 81 -4.92 8.29 -3.16
C ALA A 81 -3.56 7.62 -3.42
N LEU A 82 -3.54 6.34 -3.81
CA LEU A 82 -2.32 5.63 -4.20
C LEU A 82 -1.71 6.19 -5.49
N GLU A 83 -2.52 6.53 -6.48
CA GLU A 83 -2.07 7.16 -7.73
C GLU A 83 -1.40 8.52 -7.45
N LYS A 84 -2.03 9.33 -6.59
CA LYS A 84 -1.49 10.62 -6.15
C LYS A 84 -0.17 10.43 -5.39
N PHE A 85 -0.14 9.55 -4.39
CA PHE A 85 1.05 9.25 -3.61
C PHE A 85 2.21 8.78 -4.49
N ALA A 86 1.95 7.82 -5.39
CA ALA A 86 2.96 7.31 -6.30
C ALA A 86 3.53 8.42 -7.19
N LYS A 87 2.67 9.29 -7.74
CA LYS A 87 3.11 10.44 -8.53
C LYS A 87 3.96 11.42 -7.73
N GLU A 88 3.55 11.78 -6.52
CA GLU A 88 4.25 12.74 -5.65
C GLU A 88 5.62 12.23 -5.21
N LYS A 89 5.72 10.93 -4.90
CA LYS A 89 6.96 10.29 -4.43
C LYS A 89 7.84 9.74 -5.57
N GLY A 90 7.39 9.87 -6.83
CA GLY A 90 8.12 9.38 -8.00
C GLY A 90 8.15 7.86 -8.16
N TYR A 91 7.11 7.17 -7.69
CA TYR A 91 6.90 5.73 -7.87
C TYR A 91 6.01 5.42 -9.07
N THR A 92 6.28 4.29 -9.72
CA THR A 92 5.35 3.68 -10.66
C THR A 92 4.36 2.80 -9.90
N LEU A 93 3.08 3.15 -9.94
CA LEU A 93 2.02 2.35 -9.35
C LEU A 93 1.61 1.19 -10.26
N ASN A 94 1.58 -0.02 -9.71
CA ASN A 94 1.11 -1.21 -10.39
C ASN A 94 0.06 -1.93 -9.55
N PHE A 95 -1.11 -2.16 -10.15
CA PHE A 95 -2.10 -3.07 -9.59
C PHE A 95 -1.83 -4.48 -10.14
N GLY A 96 -1.54 -5.42 -9.25
CA GLY A 96 -1.25 -6.81 -9.59
C GLY A 96 -2.40 -7.43 -10.39
N LYS A 97 -2.05 -8.17 -11.47
CA LYS A 97 -3.02 -8.88 -12.31
C LYS A 97 -3.47 -10.20 -11.64
N ARG A 98 -4.33 -10.12 -10.60
CA ARG A 98 -5.21 -11.16 -9.99
C ARG A 98 -5.32 -10.91 -8.48
N LEU A 99 -6.47 -11.06 -7.83
CA LEU A 99 -7.40 -12.20 -7.92
C LEU A 99 -8.81 -11.80 -8.39
N SER A 100 -9.41 -12.73 -9.11
CA SER A 100 -10.71 -12.69 -9.80
C SER A 100 -11.84 -12.06 -8.98
N LEU A 101 -12.64 -11.26 -9.69
CA LEU A 101 -13.98 -10.80 -9.34
C LEU A 101 -14.85 -11.93 -8.77
#